data_AF-A0AA97ESM9-F1
#
_entry.id   AF-A0AA97ESM9-F1
#
_cell.length_a   1.000
_cell.length_b   1.000
_cell.length_c   1.000
_cell.angle_alpha   90.00
_cell.angle_beta   90.00
_cell.angle_gamma   90.00
#
_symmetry.space_group_name_H-M   'P 1'
#
loop_
_entity.id
_entity.type
_entity.pdbx_description
1 polymer ?
#
loop_
_entity_poly.entity_id
_entity_poly.type
_entity_poly.pdbx_seq_one_letter_code
_entity_poly.pdbx_strand_id
1 'polypeptide(L)'
;MINNFLLKEFGKRIRYLRTQEKLSQEQLSYKTGFHRTYIGMIERGERNISLTNMAVFAKVFNLTIDELLKFKKATELLKHYKLKTED
;
A
#
# COMPACT_ATOMS: atom_id res chain seq x y z
N MET A 1 15.92 -0.64 6.99
CA MET A 1 16.02 -0.90 5.53
C MET A 1 14.65 -0.70 4.94
N ILE A 2 14.49 0.23 4.00
CA ILE A 2 13.23 0.41 3.27
C ILE A 2 13.31 -0.41 1.99
N ASN A 3 12.32 -1.27 1.75
CA ASN A 3 12.23 -2.01 0.50
C ASN A 3 11.30 -1.25 -0.46
N ASN A 4 11.90 -0.55 -1.41
CA ASN A 4 11.17 0.23 -2.41
C ASN A 4 10.29 -0.64 -3.33
N PHE A 5 10.64 -1.92 -3.53
CA PHE A 5 9.83 -2.83 -4.32
C PHE A 5 8.51 -3.15 -3.59
N LEU A 6 8.55 -3.41 -2.29
CA LEU A 6 7.34 -3.59 -1.48
C LEU A 6 6.45 -2.35 -1.49
N LEU A 7 7.02 -1.16 -1.28
CA LEU A 7 6.24 0.08 -1.29
C LEU A 7 5.57 0.32 -2.65
N LYS A 8 6.26 0.01 -3.75
CA LYS A 8 5.67 0.12 -5.10
C LYS A 8 4.56 -0.89 -5.33
N GLU A 9 4.70 -2.14 -4.91
CA GLU A 9 3.65 -3.16 -5.05
C GLU A 9 2.42 -2.82 -4.20
N PHE A 10 2.62 -2.34 -2.97
CA PHE A 10 1.53 -1.83 -2.14
C PHE A 10 0.84 -0.62 -2.78
N GLY A 11 1.61 0.37 -3.25
CA GLY A 11 1.06 1.55 -3.93
C GLY A 11 0.23 1.21 -5.17
N LYS A 12 0.69 0.26 -6.00
CA LYS A 12 -0.06 -0.26 -7.14
C LYS A 12 -1.36 -0.93 -6.71
N ARG A 13 -1.33 -1.72 -5.63
CA ARG A 13 -2.52 -2.40 -5.08
C ARG A 13 -3.58 -1.40 -4.62
N ILE A 14 -3.19 -0.35 -3.89
CA ILE A 14 -4.10 0.72 -3.47
C ILE A 14 -4.68 1.45 -4.69
N ARG A 15 -3.84 1.82 -5.66
CA ARG A 15 -4.31 2.47 -6.89
C ARG A 15 -5.30 1.60 -7.65
N TYR A 16 -5.02 0.30 -7.78
CA TYR A 16 -5.90 -0.66 -8.42
C TYR A 16 -7.27 -0.69 -7.73
N LEU A 17 -7.32 -0.94 -6.41
CA LEU A 17 -8.58 -0.99 -5.64
C LEU A 17 -9.37 0.31 -5.78
N ARG A 18 -8.70 1.46 -5.62
CA ARG A 18 -9.30 2.78 -5.80
C ARG A 18 -9.96 2.93 -7.18
N THR A 19 -9.27 2.53 -8.25
CA THR A 19 -9.80 2.64 -9.61
C THR A 19 -10.92 1.64 -9.92
N GLN A 20 -10.91 0.45 -9.31
CA GLN A 20 -12.01 -0.51 -9.41
C GLN A 20 -13.30 0.04 -8.79
N GLU A 21 -13.18 0.76 -7.68
CA GLU A 21 -14.31 1.48 -7.06
C GLU A 21 -14.63 2.83 -7.73
N LYS A 22 -13.94 3.17 -8.84
CA LYS A 22 -14.11 4.44 -9.58
C LYS A 22 -13.88 5.69 -8.73
N LEU A 23 -13.01 5.61 -7.72
CA LEU A 23 -12.70 6.71 -6.83
C LEU A 23 -11.54 7.56 -7.37
N SER A 24 -11.63 8.88 -7.23
CA SER A 24 -10.49 9.80 -7.33
C SER A 24 -9.63 9.73 -6.06
N GLN A 25 -8.40 10.26 -6.11
CA GLN A 25 -7.55 10.35 -4.90
C GLN A 25 -8.19 11.24 -3.82
N GLU A 26 -8.93 12.28 -4.22
CA GLU A 26 -9.67 13.17 -3.32
C GLU A 26 -10.81 12.41 -2.61
N GLN A 27 -11.56 11.59 -3.36
CA GLN A 27 -12.63 10.76 -2.79
C GLN A 27 -12.10 9.68 -1.85
N LEU A 28 -10.96 9.06 -2.18
CA LEU A 28 -10.31 8.11 -1.27
C LEU A 28 -9.79 8.81 -0.01
N SER A 29 -9.19 10.00 -0.16
CA SER A 29 -8.78 10.88 0.94
C SER A 29 -9.93 11.13 1.92
N TYR A 30 -11.11 11.49 1.40
CA TYR A 30 -12.31 11.67 2.23
C TYR A 30 -12.71 10.40 2.97
N LYS A 31 -12.71 9.23 2.30
CA LYS A 31 -13.07 7.93 2.90
C LYS A 31 -12.10 7.47 3.98
N THR A 32 -10.79 7.70 3.80
CA THR A 32 -9.77 7.25 4.76
C THR A 32 -9.47 8.29 5.83
N GLY A 33 -9.89 9.55 5.65
CA GLY A 33 -9.50 10.67 6.49
C GLY A 33 -8.02 11.09 6.32
N PHE A 34 -7.34 10.59 5.29
CA PHE A 34 -5.95 10.96 5.00
C PHE A 34 -5.91 12.09 3.98
N HIS A 35 -4.97 13.01 4.11
CA HIS A 35 -4.80 14.06 3.11
C HIS A 35 -4.54 13.50 1.71
N ARG A 36 -5.14 14.07 0.65
CA ARG A 36 -4.96 13.61 -0.73
C ARG A 36 -3.50 13.42 -1.14
N THR A 37 -2.60 14.31 -0.72
CA THR A 37 -1.17 14.16 -1.06
C THR A 37 -0.57 12.90 -0.44
N TYR A 38 -1.02 12.49 0.76
CA TYR A 38 -0.61 11.23 1.38
C TYR A 38 -1.08 10.03 0.57
N ILE A 39 -2.34 10.03 0.11
CA ILE A 39 -2.83 9.00 -0.83
C ILE A 39 -1.94 8.92 -2.06
N GLY A 40 -1.61 10.06 -2.68
CA GLY A 40 -0.74 10.10 -3.85
C GLY A 40 0.67 9.56 -3.58
N MET A 41 1.27 9.90 -2.42
CA MET A 41 2.58 9.40 -2.02
C MET A 41 2.56 7.87 -1.79
N ILE A 42 1.49 7.34 -1.20
CA ILE A 42 1.30 5.89 -1.03
C ILE A 42 1.23 5.20 -2.40
N GLU A 43 0.41 5.71 -3.32
CA GLU A 43 0.26 5.10 -4.65
C GLU A 43 1.55 5.10 -5.48
N ARG A 44 2.46 6.06 -5.23
CA ARG A 44 3.78 6.11 -5.86
C ARG A 44 4.87 5.34 -5.10
N GLY A 45 4.55 4.78 -3.93
CA GLY A 45 5.52 4.04 -3.09
C GLY A 45 6.53 4.95 -2.39
N GLU A 46 6.21 6.22 -2.18
CA GLU A 46 7.09 7.24 -1.56
C GLU A 46 6.97 7.29 -0.03
N ARG A 47 6.05 6.52 0.54
CA ARG A 47 5.80 6.47 1.98
C ARG A 47 5.73 5.03 2.46
N ASN A 48 6.46 4.77 3.54
CA ASN A 48 6.27 3.56 4.33
C ASN A 48 5.08 3.78 5.26
N ILE A 49 4.01 3.02 5.05
CA ILE A 49 2.76 3.13 5.80
C ILE A 49 2.83 2.30 7.10
N SER A 50 2.23 2.80 8.17
CA SER A 50 2.09 2.02 9.41
C SER A 50 1.03 0.93 9.26
N LEU A 51 1.11 -0.12 10.08
CA LEU A 51 0.11 -1.18 10.15
C LEU A 51 -1.30 -0.66 10.44
N THR A 52 -1.42 0.31 11.36
CA THR A 52 -2.71 0.92 11.72
C THR A 52 -3.33 1.68 10.55
N ASN A 53 -2.53 2.39 9.77
CA ASN A 53 -3.03 3.09 8.58
C ASN A 53 -3.42 2.11 7.48
N MET A 54 -2.72 0.98 7.34
CA MET A 54 -3.14 -0.09 6.42
C MET A 54 -4.51 -0.66 6.79
N ALA A 55 -4.82 -0.81 8.09
CA ALA A 55 -6.13 -1.26 8.55
C ALA A 55 -7.27 -0.30 8.14
N VAL A 56 -7.00 1.02 8.05
CA VAL A 56 -7.97 1.99 7.52
C VAL A 56 -8.28 1.71 6.05
N PHE A 57 -7.26 1.47 5.22
CA PHE A 57 -7.47 1.10 3.81
C PHE A 57 -8.22 -0.22 3.68
N ALA A 58 -7.86 -1.23 4.47
CA ALA A 58 -8.55 -2.53 4.50
C ALA A 58 -10.05 -2.33 4.79
N LYS A 59 -10.38 -1.54 5.82
CA LYS A 59 -11.76 -1.20 6.15
C LYS A 59 -12.49 -0.46 5.02
N VAL A 60 -11.85 0.53 4.40
CA VAL A 60 -12.45 1.32 3.31
C VAL A 60 -12.80 0.45 2.10
N PHE A 61 -11.95 -0.52 1.76
CA PHE A 61 -12.14 -1.44 0.64
C PHE A 61 -12.90 -2.73 1.03
N ASN A 62 -13.39 -2.82 2.27
CA ASN A 62 -14.06 -4.01 2.82
C ASN A 62 -13.25 -5.31 2.65
N LEU A 63 -11.97 -5.23 3.01
CA LEU A 63 -11.01 -6.34 2.98
C LEU A 63 -10.43 -6.57 4.36
N THR A 64 -9.93 -7.79 4.57
CA THR A 64 -8.96 -8.10 5.62
C THR A 64 -7.58 -7.49 5.26
N ILE A 65 -6.68 -7.44 6.25
CA ILE A 65 -5.32 -6.93 6.02
C ILE A 65 -4.53 -7.86 5.08
N ASP A 66 -4.69 -9.17 5.21
CA ASP A 66 -4.00 -10.13 4.34
C ASP A 66 -4.50 -10.07 2.89
N GLU A 67 -5.79 -9.86 2.66
CA GLU A 67 -6.33 -9.61 1.32
C GLU A 67 -5.81 -8.30 0.72
N LEU A 68 -5.67 -7.26 1.55
CA LEU A 68 -5.07 -5.99 1.11
C LEU A 68 -3.62 -6.20 0.67
N LEU A 69 -2.87 -7.05 1.36
CA LEU A 69 -1.46 -7.34 1.12
C LEU A 69 -1.20 -8.48 0.12
N LYS A 70 -2.24 -9.02 -0.52
CA LYS A 70 -2.10 -10.11 -1.50
C LYS A 70 -1.53 -9.60 -2.83
N PHE A 71 -0.21 -9.68 -2.98
CA PHE A 71 0.53 -9.22 -4.16
C PHE A 71 0.85 -10.36 -5.13
N LYS A 72 0.79 -10.08 -6.44
CA LYS A 72 1.13 -11.07 -7.50
C LYS A 72 2.60 -11.52 -7.44
N LYS A 73 3.51 -10.64 -6.98
CA LYS A 73 4.96 -10.84 -6.96
C LYS A 73 5.51 -10.95 -5.54
N ALA A 74 4.72 -11.48 -4.60
CA ALA A 74 5.10 -11.52 -3.19
C ALA A 74 6.40 -12.31 -2.93
N THR A 75 6.66 -13.37 -3.69
CA THR A 75 7.88 -14.19 -3.59
C THR A 75 9.15 -13.49 -4.10
N GLU A 76 9.02 -12.46 -4.93
CA GLU A 76 10.15 -11.61 -5.35
C GLU A 76 10.54 -10.60 -4.28
N LEU A 77 9.61 -10.20 -3.39
CA LEU A 77 9.84 -9.18 -2.36
C LEU A 77 10.99 -9.55 -1.42
N LEU A 78 11.00 -10.79 -0.94
CA LEU A 78 11.93 -11.26 0.08
C LEU A 78 13.37 -11.33 -0.43
N LYS A 79 13.56 -11.56 -1.74
CA LYS A 79 14.89 -11.56 -2.38
C LYS A 79 15.59 -10.20 -2.32
N HIS A 80 14.83 -9.12 -2.14
CA HIS A 80 15.35 -7.76 -2.07
C HIS A 80 15.56 -7.25 -0.64
N TYR A 81 15.19 -8.04 0.37
CA TYR A 81 15.50 -7.72 1.76
C TYR A 81 16.84 -8.34 2.10
N LYS A 82 17.84 -7.51 2.36
CA LYS A 82 19.07 -7.95 3.01
C LYS A 82 18.85 -8.03 4.50
N LEU A 83 19.07 -9.19 5.09
CA LEU A 83 19.09 -9.34 6.54
C LEU A 83 20.39 -8.77 7.08
N LYS A 84 20.37 -8.29 8.33
CA LYS A 84 21.61 -7.83 8.99
C LYS A 84 22.67 -8.93 9.15
N THR A 85 22.24 -10.19 9.06
CA THR A 85 23.07 -11.39 9.14
C THR A 85 23.62 -11.81 7.79
N GLU A 86 23.25 -11.12 6.71
CA GLU A 86 23.74 -11.34 5.35
C GLU A 86 24.75 -10.22 5.07
N ASP A 87 26.04 -10.53 5.14
CA ASP A 87 27.14 -9.61 4.83
C ASP A 87 27.07 -9.10 3.37
#